data_AF-A0B608-F1
#
_entry.id   AF-A0B608-F1
#
_cell.length_a   1.000
_cell.length_b   1.000
_cell.length_c   1.000
_cell.angle_alpha   90.00
_cell.angle_beta   90.00
_cell.angle_gamma   90.00
#
_symmetry.space_group_name_H-M   'P 1'
#
loop_
_entity.id
_entity.type
_entity.pdbx_description
1 polymer ?
#
loop_
_entity_poly.entity_id
_entity_poly.type
_entity_poly.pdbx_seq_one_letter_code
_entity_poly.pdbx_strand_id
1 'polypeptide(L)'
;MKSVYATLMLFLLLGLACAGTFTAGLDVDTYVDRDNPNDTFGDATTLWVASAAGEPVKIAYIGFINAFGNQGIFSPDQVSTATLKLTVSDVEKPGIIKVYFVYGYISPELTWEDAPEAVENASAEIEIDSPGEYTLDATDIIKEAVRTCTEGCPYGLKIVAEGDASVGLASSEVSKGSTELKYIAEM
;
A
#
# COMPACT_ATOMS: atom_id res chain seq x y z
N MET A 1 25.31 34.35 -57.51
CA MET A 1 24.63 34.75 -56.26
C MET A 1 23.89 33.54 -55.73
N LYS A 2 24.31 33.03 -54.58
CA LYS A 2 23.75 31.84 -53.90
C LYS A 2 22.62 32.30 -52.99
N SER A 3 21.49 31.59 -52.99
CA SER A 3 20.67 31.38 -51.80
C SER A 3 19.68 30.24 -52.06
N VAL A 4 20.05 29.06 -51.58
CA VAL A 4 19.14 27.94 -51.33
C VAL A 4 18.57 28.17 -49.94
N TYR A 5 17.27 28.46 -49.82
CA TYR A 5 16.60 28.45 -48.53
C TYR A 5 16.20 27.02 -48.22
N ALA A 6 16.95 26.39 -47.31
CA ALA A 6 16.63 25.10 -46.73
C ALA A 6 15.62 25.32 -45.60
N THR A 7 14.40 24.83 -45.79
CA THR A 7 13.36 24.80 -44.75
C THR A 7 13.70 23.70 -43.75
N LEU A 8 14.12 24.09 -42.55
CA LEU A 8 14.36 23.17 -41.44
C LEU A 8 13.00 22.81 -40.79
N MET A 9 12.41 21.68 -41.17
CA MET A 9 11.28 21.10 -40.44
C MET A 9 11.79 20.39 -39.18
N LEU A 10 11.65 21.06 -38.03
CA LEU A 10 11.85 20.46 -36.72
C LEU A 10 10.58 19.65 -36.37
N PHE A 11 10.63 18.33 -36.56
CA PHE A 11 9.61 17.44 -36.01
C PHE A 11 9.80 17.34 -34.49
N LEU A 12 8.98 18.09 -33.74
CA LEU A 12 8.80 17.84 -32.31
C LEU A 12 8.03 16.52 -32.19
N LEU A 13 8.75 15.42 -31.98
CA LEU A 13 8.16 14.15 -31.53
C LEU A 13 7.73 14.34 -30.07
N LEU A 14 6.49 14.78 -29.87
CA LEU A 14 5.82 14.62 -28.59
C LEU A 14 5.67 13.10 -28.36
N GLY A 15 6.54 12.52 -27.54
CA GLY A 15 6.33 11.19 -27.02
C GLY A 15 5.02 11.19 -26.24
N LEU A 16 4.02 10.48 -26.75
CA LEU A 16 2.84 10.13 -25.98
C LEU A 16 3.30 9.11 -24.95
N ALA A 17 3.65 9.56 -23.75
CA ALA A 17 3.74 8.66 -22.60
C ALA A 17 2.33 8.08 -22.40
N CYS A 18 2.18 6.78 -22.62
CA CYS A 18 0.92 6.08 -22.36
C CYS A 18 0.88 5.78 -20.86
N ALA A 19 0.14 6.59 -20.09
CA ALA A 19 -0.10 6.31 -18.69
C ALA A 19 -1.15 5.20 -18.55
N GLY A 20 -0.78 4.09 -17.90
CA GLY A 20 -1.68 3.02 -17.49
C GLY A 20 -2.19 3.25 -16.06
N THR A 21 -3.45 2.91 -15.80
CA THR A 21 -4.00 2.84 -14.43
C THR A 21 -4.16 1.39 -14.04
N PHE A 22 -3.64 1.02 -12.87
CA PHE A 22 -3.60 -0.34 -12.37
C PHE A 22 -4.21 -0.42 -10.98
N THR A 23 -4.78 -1.57 -10.65
CA THR A 23 -5.27 -1.91 -9.30
C THR A 23 -4.51 -3.16 -8.86
N ALA A 24 -3.83 -3.09 -7.71
CA ALA A 24 -3.18 -4.27 -7.13
C ALA A 24 -4.25 -5.25 -6.64
N GLY A 25 -4.07 -6.53 -6.96
CA GLY A 25 -4.91 -7.58 -6.40
C GLY A 25 -4.57 -7.77 -4.92
N LEU A 26 -5.58 -7.73 -4.06
CA LEU A 26 -5.44 -8.14 -2.66
C LEU A 26 -5.20 -9.66 -2.63
N ASP A 27 -4.17 -10.10 -1.93
CA ASP A 27 -3.83 -11.53 -1.79
C ASP A 27 -4.29 -12.08 -0.44
N VAL A 28 -3.95 -11.36 0.62
CA VAL A 28 -4.18 -11.76 2.01
C VAL A 28 -4.27 -10.54 2.90
N ASP A 29 -5.04 -10.63 3.97
CA ASP A 29 -4.94 -9.71 5.10
C ASP A 29 -5.06 -10.45 6.43
N THR A 30 -4.45 -9.86 7.46
CA THR A 30 -4.45 -10.40 8.82
C THR A 30 -4.06 -9.29 9.80
N TYR A 31 -4.12 -9.56 11.09
CA TYR A 31 -3.47 -8.74 12.09
C TYR A 31 -2.82 -9.61 13.14
N VAL A 32 -1.89 -9.02 13.89
CA VAL A 32 -1.25 -9.66 15.05
C VAL A 32 -1.62 -8.92 16.31
N ASP A 33 -1.70 -9.65 17.43
CA ASP A 33 -2.08 -9.11 18.72
C ASP A 33 -1.01 -9.43 19.77
N ARG A 34 -0.44 -8.40 20.39
CA ARG A 34 0.60 -8.53 21.41
C ARG A 34 0.11 -9.30 22.64
N ASP A 35 -1.16 -9.16 22.99
CA ASP A 35 -1.75 -9.81 24.16
C ASP A 35 -2.09 -11.29 23.88
N ASN A 36 -2.17 -11.68 22.59
CA ASN A 36 -2.41 -13.04 22.12
C ASN A 36 -1.34 -13.42 21.09
N PRO A 37 -0.06 -13.50 21.48
CA PRO A 37 1.07 -13.47 20.54
C PRO A 37 1.19 -14.70 19.63
N ASN A 38 0.51 -15.80 19.96
CA ASN A 38 0.51 -17.05 19.19
C ASN A 38 -0.79 -17.25 18.38
N ASP A 39 -1.78 -16.38 18.55
CA ASP A 39 -3.05 -16.49 17.83
C ASP A 39 -2.89 -15.90 16.43
N THR A 40 -3.68 -16.41 15.50
CA THR A 40 -3.72 -15.96 14.11
C THR A 40 -5.10 -15.39 13.78
N PHE A 41 -5.13 -14.37 12.93
CA PHE A 41 -6.35 -13.62 12.66
C PHE A 41 -6.60 -13.41 11.16
N GLY A 42 -6.09 -14.30 10.30
CA GLY A 42 -6.29 -14.22 8.84
C GLY A 42 -7.76 -14.32 8.41
N ASP A 43 -8.60 -15.02 9.17
CA ASP A 43 -10.04 -15.15 8.89
C ASP A 43 -10.89 -14.09 9.62
N ALA A 44 -10.26 -13.09 10.24
CA ALA A 44 -10.98 -12.08 11.01
C ALA A 44 -11.66 -11.06 10.09
N THR A 45 -12.95 -10.80 10.31
CA THR A 45 -13.70 -9.80 9.52
C THR A 45 -13.29 -8.34 9.79
N THR A 46 -12.57 -8.09 10.88
CA THR A 46 -12.01 -6.80 11.26
C THR A 46 -10.54 -6.95 11.60
N LEU A 47 -9.70 -6.16 10.95
CA LEU A 47 -8.26 -6.07 11.20
C LEU A 47 -8.02 -4.93 12.18
N TRP A 48 -7.61 -5.26 13.39
CA TRP A 48 -7.39 -4.25 14.42
C TRP A 48 -5.99 -3.63 14.31
N VAL A 49 -5.96 -2.30 14.39
CA VAL A 49 -4.75 -1.49 14.43
C VAL A 49 -4.84 -0.63 15.68
N ALA A 50 -3.99 -0.90 16.66
CA ALA A 50 -4.07 -0.24 17.96
C ALA A 50 -2.70 -0.07 18.63
N SER A 51 -2.59 1.01 19.39
CA SER A 51 -1.43 1.34 20.22
C SER A 51 -1.85 1.71 21.63
N ALA A 52 -0.96 1.47 22.59
CA ALA A 52 -1.15 1.82 23.98
C ALA A 52 0.16 2.34 24.58
N ALA A 53 0.10 3.53 25.18
CA ALA A 53 1.26 4.26 25.69
C ALA A 53 2.33 4.50 24.62
N GLY A 54 1.92 4.72 23.37
CA GLY A 54 2.80 4.96 22.24
C GLY A 54 3.40 3.71 21.59
N GLU A 55 3.12 2.52 22.13
CA GLU A 55 3.63 1.26 21.60
C GLU A 55 2.52 0.45 20.91
N PRO A 56 2.77 -0.15 19.73
CA PRO A 56 1.80 -1.02 19.07
C PRO A 56 1.37 -2.18 19.97
N VAL A 57 0.06 -2.41 20.04
CA VAL A 57 -0.56 -3.60 20.65
C VAL A 57 -1.23 -4.49 19.60
N LYS A 58 -1.69 -3.91 18.49
CA LYS A 58 -2.28 -4.64 17.36
C LYS A 58 -1.80 -4.01 16.05
N ILE A 59 -1.36 -4.84 15.13
CA ILE A 59 -0.76 -4.42 13.85
C ILE A 59 -1.45 -5.18 12.74
N ALA A 60 -2.02 -4.48 11.76
CA ALA A 60 -2.60 -5.11 10.59
C ALA A 60 -1.57 -5.26 9.47
N TYR A 61 -1.71 -6.33 8.71
CA TYR A 61 -0.89 -6.63 7.55
C TYR A 61 -1.76 -6.91 6.34
N ILE A 62 -1.36 -6.37 5.18
CA ILE A 62 -2.08 -6.55 3.93
C ILE A 62 -1.09 -6.93 2.83
N GLY A 63 -1.25 -8.12 2.25
CA GLY A 63 -0.44 -8.61 1.13
C GLY A 63 -1.10 -8.36 -0.22
N PHE A 64 -0.29 -8.08 -1.24
CA PHE A 64 -0.76 -7.83 -2.61
C PHE A 64 -0.09 -8.75 -3.62
N ILE A 65 -0.87 -9.14 -4.63
CA ILE A 65 -0.39 -9.82 -5.82
C ILE A 65 0.47 -8.84 -6.63
N ASN A 66 1.74 -9.17 -6.79
CA ASN A 66 2.65 -8.40 -7.63
C ASN A 66 2.42 -8.73 -9.12
N ALA A 67 2.11 -7.69 -9.89
CA ALA A 67 1.94 -7.78 -11.34
C ALA A 67 2.83 -6.79 -12.12
N PHE A 68 3.79 -6.11 -11.47
CA PHE A 68 4.55 -5.00 -12.08
C PHE A 68 5.24 -5.40 -13.38
N GLY A 69 5.97 -6.51 -13.41
CA GLY A 69 6.67 -6.98 -14.61
C GLY A 69 5.71 -7.31 -15.78
N ASN A 70 4.54 -7.88 -15.48
CA ASN A 70 3.50 -8.16 -16.48
C ASN A 70 2.84 -6.87 -17.01
N GLN A 71 2.91 -5.79 -16.23
CA GLN A 71 2.40 -4.47 -16.57
C GLN A 71 3.46 -3.55 -17.19
N GLY A 72 4.68 -4.05 -17.41
CA GLY A 72 5.78 -3.26 -17.98
C GLY A 72 6.37 -2.21 -17.02
N ILE A 73 6.18 -2.37 -15.71
CA ILE A 73 6.68 -1.46 -14.69
C ILE A 73 7.96 -2.07 -14.09
N PHE A 74 9.10 -1.43 -14.37
CA PHE A 74 10.43 -1.90 -13.99
C PHE A 74 11.27 -0.86 -13.25
N SER A 75 10.79 0.39 -13.15
CA SER A 75 11.46 1.47 -12.45
C SER A 75 10.47 2.25 -11.58
N PRO A 76 10.86 2.66 -10.35
CA PRO A 76 10.06 3.56 -9.53
C PRO A 76 9.68 4.87 -10.24
N ASP A 77 10.53 5.36 -11.15
CA ASP A 77 10.30 6.59 -11.89
C ASP A 77 9.12 6.49 -12.86
N GLN A 78 8.69 5.27 -13.20
CA GLN A 78 7.48 5.05 -13.99
C GLN A 78 6.22 5.30 -13.18
N VAL A 79 6.27 5.27 -11.84
CA VAL A 79 5.09 5.45 -10.98
C VAL A 79 4.85 6.94 -10.77
N SER A 80 3.80 7.48 -11.37
CA SER A 80 3.45 8.90 -11.25
C SER A 80 2.72 9.18 -9.93
N THR A 81 1.72 8.36 -9.59
CA THR A 81 0.92 8.48 -8.35
C THR A 81 0.39 7.12 -7.90
N ALA A 82 0.18 6.94 -6.60
CA ALA A 82 -0.58 5.82 -6.06
C ALA A 82 -1.50 6.24 -4.91
N THR A 83 -2.62 5.55 -4.76
CA THR A 83 -3.60 5.77 -3.69
C THR A 83 -3.94 4.44 -3.04
N LEU A 84 -3.91 4.42 -1.70
CA LEU A 84 -4.45 3.34 -0.90
C LEU A 84 -5.77 3.80 -0.31
N LYS A 85 -6.84 3.06 -0.57
CA LYS A 85 -8.15 3.24 0.08
C LYS A 85 -8.31 2.16 1.14
N LEU A 86 -8.62 2.59 2.35
CA LEU A 86 -8.94 1.75 3.50
C LEU A 86 -10.40 2.00 3.90
N THR A 87 -11.10 0.94 4.31
CA THR A 87 -12.42 1.09 4.93
C THR A 87 -12.28 0.82 6.42
N VAL A 88 -12.60 1.83 7.22
CA VAL A 88 -12.64 1.75 8.67
C VAL A 88 -14.03 1.26 9.07
N SER A 89 -14.10 0.08 9.68
CA SER A 89 -15.35 -0.53 10.17
C SER A 89 -15.70 -0.05 11.58
N ASP A 90 -14.69 0.24 12.40
CA ASP A 90 -14.88 0.66 13.79
C ASP A 90 -13.77 1.62 14.26
N VAL A 91 -14.09 2.49 15.22
CA VAL A 91 -13.16 3.42 15.86
C VAL A 91 -13.43 3.43 17.36
N GLU A 92 -12.59 2.75 18.13
CA GLU A 92 -12.66 2.79 19.59
C GLU A 92 -11.98 4.05 20.13
N LYS A 93 -10.83 4.40 19.53
CA LYS A 93 -10.07 5.60 19.86
C LYS A 93 -9.55 6.23 18.57
N PRO A 94 -9.99 7.45 18.22
CA PRO A 94 -9.55 8.11 17.00
C PRO A 94 -8.06 8.47 17.09
N GLY A 95 -7.44 8.67 15.93
CA GLY A 95 -6.05 9.11 15.84
C GLY A 95 -5.40 8.75 14.52
N ILE A 96 -4.08 8.83 14.48
CA ILE A 96 -3.30 8.61 13.26
C ILE A 96 -2.99 7.13 13.11
N ILE A 97 -3.17 6.62 11.89
CA ILE A 97 -2.56 5.35 11.46
C ILE A 97 -1.44 5.62 10.46
N LYS A 98 -0.39 4.82 10.55
CA LYS A 98 0.74 4.81 9.62
C LYS A 98 0.80 3.49 8.87
N VAL A 99 1.01 3.60 7.57
CA VAL A 99 1.13 2.48 6.64
C VAL A 99 2.55 2.46 6.12
N TYR A 100 3.20 1.30 6.17
CA TYR A 100 4.57 1.12 5.73
C TYR A 100 4.68 -0.02 4.73
N PHE A 101 5.64 0.08 3.80
CA PHE A 101 6.00 -1.03 2.92
C PHE A 101 6.61 -2.20 3.69
N VAL A 102 6.21 -3.42 3.34
CA VAL A 102 6.82 -4.68 3.80
C VAL A 102 7.27 -5.48 2.59
N TYR A 103 8.52 -5.93 2.61
CA TYR A 103 9.08 -6.83 1.61
C TYR A 103 8.69 -8.27 1.91
N GLY A 104 8.24 -9.00 0.88
CA GLY A 104 7.98 -10.43 0.96
C GLY A 104 6.52 -10.79 1.18
N TYR A 105 6.31 -12.09 1.34
CA TYR A 105 4.98 -12.69 1.53
C TYR A 105 4.47 -12.44 2.95
N ILE A 106 3.20 -12.05 3.06
CA ILE A 106 2.47 -11.99 4.31
C ILE A 106 1.74 -13.31 4.49
N SER A 107 1.98 -14.02 5.60
CA SER A 107 1.23 -15.25 5.90
C SER A 107 -0.14 -14.91 6.50
N PRO A 108 -1.24 -15.61 6.13
CA PRO A 108 -2.50 -15.50 6.87
C PRO A 108 -2.37 -16.05 8.31
N GLU A 109 -1.40 -16.95 8.53
CA GLU A 109 -1.09 -17.56 9.82
C GLU A 109 -0.05 -16.73 10.63
N LEU A 110 0.06 -15.43 10.36
CA LEU A 110 1.02 -14.57 11.02
C LEU A 110 0.76 -14.49 12.53
N THR A 111 1.83 -14.61 13.31
CA THR A 111 1.83 -14.42 14.78
C THR A 111 2.59 -13.14 15.13
N TRP A 112 2.49 -12.69 16.39
CA TRP A 112 3.20 -11.49 16.83
C TRP A 112 4.72 -11.63 16.71
N GLU A 113 5.27 -12.81 17.02
CA GLU A 113 6.71 -13.06 17.01
C GLU A 113 7.27 -13.20 15.58
N ASP A 114 6.45 -13.64 14.63
CA ASP A 114 6.85 -13.86 13.24
C ASP A 114 6.51 -12.65 12.32
N ALA A 115 5.94 -11.59 12.90
CA ALA A 115 5.49 -10.41 12.18
C ALA A 115 6.65 -9.73 11.42
N PRO A 116 6.56 -9.56 10.09
CA PRO A 116 7.65 -8.98 9.32
C PRO A 116 7.82 -7.51 9.65
N GLU A 117 9.07 -7.07 9.62
CA GLU A 117 9.41 -5.66 9.80
C GLU A 117 9.21 -4.85 8.52
N ALA A 118 8.93 -3.58 8.71
CA ALA A 118 8.68 -2.63 7.65
C ALA A 118 9.95 -1.91 7.18
N VAL A 119 9.90 -1.38 5.98
CA VAL A 119 10.86 -0.41 5.46
C VAL A 119 10.35 0.99 5.79
N GLU A 120 10.94 1.62 6.82
CA GLU A 120 10.40 2.84 7.43
C GLU A 120 10.34 4.06 6.49
N ASN A 121 11.23 4.14 5.51
CA ASN A 121 11.32 5.28 4.59
C ASN A 121 10.28 5.27 3.46
N ALA A 122 9.43 4.25 3.39
CA ALA A 122 8.34 4.16 2.43
C ALA A 122 7.03 4.01 3.20
N SER A 123 6.44 5.16 3.54
CA SER A 123 5.28 5.22 4.42
C SER A 123 4.30 6.31 4.02
N ALA A 124 3.10 6.19 4.57
CA ALA A 124 2.04 7.16 4.44
C ALA A 124 1.19 7.15 5.71
N GLU A 125 0.52 8.26 6.01
CA GLU A 125 -0.25 8.41 7.25
C GLU A 125 -1.59 9.09 6.98
N ILE A 126 -2.56 8.81 7.85
CA ILE A 126 -3.88 9.41 7.78
C ILE A 126 -4.51 9.46 9.17
N GLU A 127 -5.23 10.54 9.46
CA GLU A 127 -6.03 10.68 10.68
C GLU A 127 -7.41 10.03 10.49
N ILE A 128 -7.80 9.19 11.44
CA ILE A 128 -9.07 8.48 11.48
C ILE A 128 -9.88 8.99 12.67
N ASP A 129 -11.06 9.55 12.41
CA ASP A 129 -11.94 10.09 13.45
C ASP A 129 -13.24 9.28 13.64
N SER A 130 -13.64 8.53 12.61
CA SER A 130 -14.92 7.83 12.54
C SER A 130 -14.91 6.70 11.50
N PRO A 131 -15.84 5.72 11.56
CA PRO A 131 -15.98 4.70 10.52
C PRO A 131 -16.30 5.29 9.14
N GLY A 132 -15.72 4.74 8.09
CA GLY A 132 -15.87 5.25 6.72
C GLY A 132 -14.74 4.85 5.78
N GLU A 133 -14.77 5.38 4.56
CA GLU A 133 -13.69 5.20 3.58
C GLU A 133 -12.65 6.32 3.74
N TYR A 134 -11.38 5.95 3.78
CA TYR A 134 -10.23 6.84 3.88
C TYR A 134 -9.27 6.56 2.73
N THR A 135 -8.73 7.61 2.11
CA THR A 135 -7.77 7.47 1.01
C THR A 135 -6.51 8.25 1.34
N LEU A 136 -5.36 7.59 1.22
CA LEU A 136 -4.05 8.15 1.48
C LEU A 136 -3.14 8.01 0.25
N ASP A 137 -2.19 8.93 0.11
CA ASP A 137 -1.16 8.88 -0.93
C ASP A 137 -0.17 7.75 -0.62
N ALA A 138 -0.12 6.74 -1.49
CA ALA A 138 0.73 5.57 -1.35
C ALA A 138 1.87 5.57 -2.38
N THR A 139 2.17 6.72 -3.00
CA THR A 139 3.12 6.81 -4.12
C THR A 139 4.50 6.30 -3.74
N ASP A 140 5.03 6.72 -2.57
CA ASP A 140 6.36 6.29 -2.12
C ASP A 140 6.40 4.81 -1.75
N ILE A 141 5.30 4.27 -1.24
CA ILE A 141 5.14 2.83 -0.96
C ILE A 141 5.22 2.02 -2.26
N ILE A 142 4.47 2.42 -3.31
CA ILE A 142 4.52 1.71 -4.59
C ILE A 142 5.87 1.87 -5.28
N LYS A 143 6.50 3.05 -5.19
CA LYS A 143 7.86 3.26 -5.70
C LYS A 143 8.86 2.32 -5.03
N GLU A 144 8.76 2.14 -3.72
CA GLU A 144 9.61 1.20 -2.99
C GLU A 144 9.29 -0.26 -3.34
N ALA A 145 8.01 -0.60 -3.53
CA ALA A 145 7.58 -1.91 -3.99
C ALA A 145 8.13 -2.24 -5.38
N VAL A 146 8.11 -1.29 -6.32
CA VAL A 146 8.74 -1.48 -7.64
C VAL A 146 10.25 -1.64 -7.45
N ARG A 147 10.92 -0.75 -6.73
CA ARG A 147 12.38 -0.82 -6.49
C ARG A 147 12.83 -2.18 -5.95
N THR A 148 12.07 -2.71 -4.99
CA THR A 148 12.46 -3.90 -4.23
C THR A 148 11.93 -5.19 -4.86
N CYS A 149 10.77 -5.13 -5.52
CA CYS A 149 10.05 -6.29 -6.04
C CYS A 149 9.76 -6.28 -7.55
N THR A 150 10.59 -5.61 -8.35
CA THR A 150 10.45 -5.59 -9.82
C THR A 150 10.39 -7.02 -10.43
N GLU A 151 11.11 -7.99 -9.85
CA GLU A 151 11.21 -9.37 -10.36
C GLU A 151 10.06 -10.30 -9.91
N GLY A 152 8.98 -9.74 -9.36
CA GLY A 152 7.77 -10.49 -9.03
C GLY A 152 7.73 -11.10 -7.62
N CYS A 153 8.51 -10.58 -6.67
CA CYS A 153 8.30 -10.96 -5.27
C CYS A 153 6.97 -10.41 -4.73
N PRO A 154 6.29 -11.16 -3.85
CA PRO A 154 5.19 -10.63 -3.07
C PRO A 154 5.63 -9.42 -2.24
N TYR A 155 4.70 -8.52 -1.97
CA TYR A 155 4.90 -7.42 -1.04
C TYR A 155 3.62 -7.18 -0.25
N GLY A 156 3.75 -6.45 0.84
CA GLY A 156 2.62 -6.07 1.66
C GLY A 156 2.79 -4.73 2.34
N LEU A 157 1.87 -4.46 3.25
CA LEU A 157 1.81 -3.27 4.07
C LEU A 157 1.74 -3.66 5.53
N LYS A 158 2.45 -2.93 6.39
CA LYS A 158 2.31 -2.95 7.85
C LYS A 158 1.55 -1.70 8.26
N ILE A 159 0.45 -1.85 8.99
CA ILE A 159 -0.38 -0.75 9.45
C ILE A 159 -0.35 -0.69 10.97
N VAL A 160 0.08 0.45 11.51
CA VAL A 160 0.22 0.68 12.95
C VAL A 160 -0.54 1.95 13.36
N ALA A 161 -0.98 2.00 14.61
CA ALA A 161 -1.58 3.18 15.21
C ALA A 161 -0.52 4.04 15.90
N GLU A 162 -0.72 5.35 15.93
CA GLU A 162 0.07 6.25 16.77
C GLU A 162 -0.61 6.57 18.10
N GLY A 163 0.21 6.90 19.11
CA GLY A 163 -0.27 7.28 20.43
C GLY A 163 -1.09 6.17 21.09
N ASP A 164 -2.38 6.44 21.30
CA ASP A 164 -3.34 5.51 21.90
C ASP A 164 -4.49 5.18 20.95
N ALA A 165 -4.34 5.39 19.64
CA ALA A 165 -5.40 5.12 18.68
C ALA A 165 -5.73 3.62 18.61
N SER A 166 -6.99 3.29 18.32
CA SER A 166 -7.52 1.93 18.17
C SER A 166 -8.63 1.96 17.14
N VAL A 167 -8.35 1.40 15.96
CA VAL A 167 -9.24 1.40 14.80
C VAL A 167 -9.36 -0.01 14.21
N GLY A 168 -10.57 -0.35 13.78
CA GLY A 168 -10.88 -1.58 13.06
C GLY A 168 -10.97 -1.30 11.57
N LEU A 169 -10.18 -2.00 10.76
CA LEU A 169 -10.25 -1.97 9.30
C LEU A 169 -11.07 -3.15 8.81
N ALA A 170 -11.83 -2.97 7.74
CA ALA A 170 -12.54 -4.06 7.07
C ALA A 170 -11.54 -5.03 6.41
N SER A 171 -11.68 -6.32 6.69
CA SER A 171 -10.93 -7.39 6.03
C SER A 171 -11.53 -7.75 4.65
N SER A 172 -10.74 -8.40 3.81
CA SER A 172 -11.15 -9.12 2.62
C SER A 172 -12.29 -10.13 2.85
N GLU A 173 -12.45 -10.63 4.07
CA GLU A 173 -13.53 -11.54 4.47
C GLU A 173 -14.93 -10.88 4.46
N VAL A 174 -15.01 -9.54 4.36
CA VAL A 174 -16.29 -8.84 4.21
C VAL A 174 -16.61 -8.48 2.75
N SER A 175 -17.83 -8.80 2.32
CA SER A 175 -18.30 -8.59 0.94
C SER A 175 -18.34 -7.13 0.45
N LYS A 176 -18.24 -6.15 1.35
CA LYS A 176 -18.26 -4.70 1.06
C LYS A 176 -17.28 -3.98 1.99
N GLY A 177 -16.41 -3.15 1.41
CA GLY A 177 -15.43 -2.35 2.16
C GLY A 177 -13.97 -2.78 1.99
N SER A 178 -13.62 -3.50 0.92
CA SER A 178 -12.25 -3.98 0.76
C SER A 178 -11.23 -2.85 0.60
N THR A 179 -10.03 -3.09 1.14
CA THR A 179 -8.82 -2.33 0.82
C THR A 179 -8.61 -2.30 -0.70
N GLU A 180 -8.23 -1.13 -1.23
CA GLU A 180 -7.96 -0.97 -2.66
C GLU A 180 -6.68 -0.15 -2.86
N LEU A 181 -5.70 -0.71 -3.57
CA LEU A 181 -4.46 -0.04 -3.92
C LEU A 181 -4.42 0.19 -5.42
N LYS A 182 -4.37 1.47 -5.82
CA LYS A 182 -4.35 1.90 -7.22
C LYS A 182 -3.09 2.71 -7.50
N TYR A 183 -2.56 2.58 -8.70
CA TYR A 183 -1.42 3.38 -9.16
C TYR A 183 -1.52 3.70 -10.64
N ILE A 184 -0.93 4.84 -10.99
CA ILE A 184 -0.76 5.31 -12.36
C ILE A 184 0.73 5.16 -12.69
N ALA A 185 1.03 4.51 -13.80
CA ALA A 185 2.39 4.37 -14.28
C ALA A 185 2.54 4.72 -15.76
N GLU A 186 3.65 5.37 -16.09
CA GLU A 186 4.05 5.76 -17.44
C GLU A 186 4.91 4.66 -18.08
N MET A 187 4.52 4.23 -19.28
CA MET A 187 5.17 3.18 -20.06
C MET A 187 5.91 3.74 -21.27
#